data_AF-A0A1W1VQ09-F1
#
_entry.id   AF-A0A1W1VQ09-F1
#
_cell.length_a   1.000
_cell.length_b   1.000
_cell.length_c   1.000
_cell.angle_alpha   90.00
_cell.angle_beta   90.00
_cell.angle_gamma   90.00
#
_symmetry.space_group_name_H-M   'P 1'
#
loop_
_entity.id
_entity.type
_entity.pdbx_description
1 polymer ?
#
loop_
_entity_poly.entity_id
_entity_poly.type
_entity_poly.pdbx_seq_one_letter_code
_entity_poly.pdbx_strand_id
1 'polypeptide(L)' 'MTNIRDPDDKDLAKQDYLYGMKYKDLAEKYEVSINTIKSWIKRYGWSKEKNKKVHTKRRRVHP' A
#
# COMPACT_ATOMS: atom_id res chain seq x y z
N MET A 1 -21.05 -0.89 9.81
CA MET A 1 -19.60 -1.09 9.66
C MET A 1 -19.16 -0.41 8.38
N THR A 2 -18.60 0.81 8.55
CA THR A 2 -17.86 1.67 7.61
C THR A 2 -18.38 1.77 6.17
N ASN A 3 -19.08 2.90 5.91
CA ASN A 3 -19.27 3.46 4.58
C ASN A 3 -17.92 3.52 3.86
N ILE A 4 -17.77 2.70 2.82
CA ILE A 4 -16.64 2.72 1.90
C ILE A 4 -16.82 4.01 1.10
N ARG A 5 -16.24 5.09 1.66
CA ARG A 5 -16.20 6.39 1.02
C ARG A 5 -15.07 6.30 -0.02
N ASP A 6 -15.53 6.33 -1.26
CA ASP A 6 -14.84 6.61 -2.51
C ASP A 6 -13.64 5.73 -2.93
N PRO A 7 -13.61 5.24 -4.18
CA PRO A 7 -12.51 4.42 -4.71
C PRO A 7 -11.17 5.16 -4.80
N ASP A 8 -11.16 6.49 -4.62
CA ASP A 8 -10.00 7.38 -4.81
C ASP A 8 -9.01 7.33 -3.61
N ASP A 9 -9.51 7.39 -2.37
CA ASP A 9 -8.69 7.33 -1.14
C ASP A 9 -7.83 6.05 -1.07
N LYS A 10 -8.39 4.97 -1.61
CA LYS A 10 -7.72 3.67 -1.67
C LYS A 10 -6.52 3.71 -2.61
N ASP A 11 -6.62 4.33 -3.78
CA ASP A 11 -5.51 4.37 -4.74
C ASP A 11 -4.39 5.30 -4.24
N LEU A 12 -4.76 6.42 -3.63
CA LEU A 12 -3.81 7.32 -2.97
C LEU A 12 -3.08 6.63 -1.81
N ALA A 13 -3.81 5.95 -0.91
CA ALA A 13 -3.22 5.18 0.18
C ALA A 13 -2.30 4.06 -0.33
N LYS A 14 -2.63 3.45 -1.47
CA LYS A 14 -1.77 2.48 -2.15
C LYS A 14 -0.49 3.14 -2.62
N GLN A 15 -0.55 4.29 -3.28
CA GLN A 15 0.63 4.99 -3.76
C GLN A 15 1.57 5.39 -2.62
N ASP A 16 1.03 5.99 -1.55
CA ASP A 16 1.80 6.34 -0.36
C ASP A 16 2.42 5.09 0.30
N TYR A 17 1.67 3.98 0.41
CA TYR A 17 2.19 2.71 0.93
C TYR A 17 3.34 2.15 0.07
N LEU A 18 3.20 2.21 -1.25
CA LEU A 18 4.23 1.80 -2.21
C LEU A 18 5.45 2.73 -2.17
N TYR A 19 5.26 4.01 -1.82
CA TYR A 19 6.34 4.97 -1.61
C TYR A 19 7.10 4.72 -0.30
N GLY A 20 6.53 3.92 0.61
CA GLY A 20 7.16 3.52 1.87
C GLY A 20 6.60 4.22 3.10
N MET A 21 5.47 4.92 3.02
CA MET A 21 4.77 5.43 4.20
C MET A 21 4.40 4.30 5.17
N LYS A 22 4.44 4.62 6.46
CA LYS A 22 4.02 3.71 7.52
C LYS A 22 2.50 3.66 7.61
N TYR A 23 1.98 2.57 8.15
CA TYR A 23 0.54 2.37 8.32
C TYR A 23 -0.12 3.38 9.24
N LYS A 24 0.61 3.95 10.21
CA LYS A 24 0.09 4.96 11.14
C LYS A 24 -0.17 6.28 10.40
N ASP A 25 0.82 6.77 9.67
CA ASP A 25 0.69 8.01 8.89
C ASP A 25 -0.41 7.90 7.82
N LEU A 26 -0.52 6.75 7.16
CA LEU A 26 -1.63 6.47 6.23
C LEU A 26 -2.99 6.50 6.95
N ALA A 27 -3.08 5.87 8.11
CA ALA A 27 -4.30 5.85 8.89
C ALA A 27 -4.74 7.26 9.30
N GLU A 28 -3.80 8.10 9.75
CA GLU A 28 -4.07 9.49 10.14
C GLU A 28 -4.42 10.37 8.94
N LYS A 29 -3.71 10.22 7.81
CA LYS A 29 -3.93 11.02 6.59
C LYS A 29 -5.30 10.79 5.95
N TYR A 30 -5.77 9.54 5.95
CA TYR A 30 -7.05 9.16 5.36
C TYR A 30 -8.17 9.03 6.40
N GLU A 31 -7.91 9.42 7.66
CA GLU A 31 -8.83 9.27 8.81
C GLU A 31 -9.43 7.86 8.95
N VAL A 32 -8.65 6.84 8.55
CA VAL A 32 -9.04 5.43 8.65
C VAL A 32 -8.23 4.73 9.72
N SER A 33 -8.76 3.65 10.28
CA SER A 33 -7.97 2.84 11.21
C SER A 33 -6.85 2.08 10.49
N ILE A 34 -5.74 1.84 11.18
CA ILE A 34 -4.63 0.97 10.70
C ILE A 34 -5.16 -0.39 10.22
N ASN A 35 -6.20 -0.92 10.88
CA ASN A 35 -6.85 -2.17 10.49
C ASN A 35 -7.53 -2.10 9.13
N THR A 36 -8.05 -0.94 8.73
CA THR A 36 -8.62 -0.68 7.40
C THR A 36 -7.51 -0.74 6.34
N ILE A 37 -6.39 -0.05 6.57
CA ILE A 37 -5.21 -0.10 5.70
C ILE A 37 -4.71 -1.55 5.53
N LYS A 38 -4.58 -2.29 6.63
CA LYS A 38 -4.21 -3.73 6.60
C LYS A 38 -5.21 -4.56 5.80
N SER A 39 -6.51 -4.29 5.94
CA SER A 39 -7.58 -4.99 5.20
C SER A 39 -7.49 -4.70 3.70
N TRP A 40 -7.18 -3.47 3.30
CA TRP A 40 -6.95 -3.11 1.90
C TRP A 40 -5.72 -3.79 1.32
N ILE A 41 -4.60 -3.78 2.02
CA ILE A 41 -3.38 -4.46 1.59
C ILE A 41 -3.63 -5.96 1.37
N LYS A 42 -4.41 -6.59 2.26
CA LYS A 42 -4.78 -8.01 2.15
C LYS A 42 -5.73 -8.27 0.99
N ARG A 43 -6.81 -7.48 0.83
CA ARG A 43 -7.81 -7.68 -0.25
C ARG A 43 -7.24 -7.39 -1.63
N TYR A 44 -6.50 -6.30 -1.78
CA TYR A 44 -6.00 -5.82 -3.07
C TYR A 44 -4.56 -6.26 -3.35
N GLY A 45 -3.95 -7.03 -2.44
CA GLY A 45 -2.64 -7.63 -2.66
C GLY A 45 -1.48 -6.62 -2.76
N TRP A 46 -1.60 -5.43 -2.17
CA TRP A 46 -0.58 -4.37 -2.29
C TRP A 46 0.81 -4.79 -1.81
N SER A 47 0.91 -5.78 -0.92
CA SER A 47 2.18 -6.38 -0.51
C SER A 47 2.98 -6.95 -1.69
N LYS A 48 2.28 -7.53 -2.68
CA LYS A 48 2.90 -8.06 -3.92
C LYS A 48 3.38 -6.92 -4.82
N GLU A 49 2.61 -5.83 -4.89
CA GLU A 49 2.94 -4.66 -5.70
C GLU A 49 4.13 -3.88 -5.13
N LYS A 50 4.20 -3.77 -3.79
CA LYS A 50 5.36 -3.20 -3.10
C LYS A 50 6.62 -3.99 -3.47
N ASN A 51 6.56 -5.32 -3.36
CA ASN A 51 7.67 -6.20 -3.75
C ASN A 51 8.05 -6.06 -5.24
N LYS A 52 7.08 -5.89 -6.15
CA LYS A 52 7.38 -5.64 -7.58
C LYS A 52 8.11 -4.31 -7.81
N LYS A 53 7.73 -3.22 -7.12
CA LYS A 53 8.41 -1.92 -7.26
C LYS A 53 9.83 -1.92 -6.71
N VAL A 54 10.09 -2.59 -5.57
CA VAL A 54 11.48 -2.73 -5.06
C VAL A 54 12.31 -3.72 -5.87
N HIS A 55 11.69 -4.59 -6.70
CA HIS A 55 12.43 -5.52 -7.56
C HIS A 55 12.86 -4.93 -8.91
N THR A 56 13.16 -3.62 -8.97
CA THR A 56 13.94 -3.09 -10.10
C THR A 56 15.43 -3.21 -9.84
N LYS A 57 15.97 -4.35 -10.31
CA LYS A 57 17.39 -4.66 -10.61
C LYS A 57 18.31 -4.90 -9.38
N ARG A 58 19.28 -5.83 -9.43
CA ARG A 58 20.11 -6.27 -10.56
C ARG A 58 20.35 -7.79 -10.52
N ARG A 59 19.90 -8.52 -11.54
CA ARG A 59 20.60 -9.75 -11.96
C ARG A 59 21.98 -9.31 -12.43
N ARG A 60 23.00 -9.37 -11.57
CA ARG A 60 24.39 -9.46 -12.02
C ARG A 60 24.60 -10.94 -12.37
N VAL A 61 24.43 -11.26 -13.65
CA VAL A 61 25.02 -12.46 -14.23
C VAL A 61 26.51 -12.14 -14.37
N HIS A 62 27.38 -12.89 -13.70
CA HIS A 62 28.81 -12.95 -14.04
C HIS A 62 29.07 -14.31 -14.71
N PRO A 63 29.85 -14.32 -15.81
CA PRO A 63 30.21 -15.53 -16.56
C PRO A 63 31.10 -16.48 -15.78
#